data_AF-A0AA41CJ76-F1
#
_entry.id   AF-A0AA41CJ76-F1
#
_cell.length_a   1.000
_cell.length_b   1.000
_cell.length_c   1.000
_cell.angle_alpha   90.00
_cell.angle_beta   90.00
_cell.angle_gamma   90.00
#
_symmetry.space_group_name_H-M   'P 1'
#
loop_
_entity.id
_entity.type
_entity.pdbx_description
1 polymer ?
#
loop_
_entity_poly.entity_id
_entity_poly.type
_entity_poly.pdbx_seq_one_letter_code
_entity_poly.pdbx_strand_id
1 'polypeptide(L)'
;MSAGTESLIRAIQTNDPLAFYGWLHTLKGTSDLDAGVAGDPGITALAVASLMYSKAIQSDPVLATRYAAMIEALMDAGANPLVQIGERFVVRRGHTGKLERRRVDEGRTLAEVCGGVLCPAMQAWFARHTADLMNTHLHRYHPAFIKTQQPVAEEV
;
A
#
# COMPACT_ATOMS: atom_id res chain seq x y z
N MET A 1 4.24 -16.25 4.89
CA MET A 1 5.18 -15.16 4.55
C MET A 1 6.50 -15.79 4.13
N SER A 2 7.24 -15.19 3.20
CA SER A 2 8.58 -15.67 2.85
C SER A 2 9.61 -15.13 3.85
N ALA A 3 10.71 -15.87 4.05
CA ALA A 3 11.83 -15.43 4.89
C ALA A 3 12.45 -14.10 4.40
N GLY A 4 12.24 -13.77 3.11
CA GLY A 4 12.68 -12.51 2.52
C GLY A 4 11.95 -11.30 3.08
N THR A 5 10.61 -11.32 3.15
CA THR A 5 9.82 -10.19 3.70
C THR A 5 10.20 -9.90 5.15
N GLU A 6 10.39 -10.96 5.94
CA GLU A 6 10.80 -10.89 7.35
C GLU A 6 12.16 -10.21 7.49
N SER A 7 13.11 -10.60 6.64
CA SER A 7 14.46 -10.06 6.63
C SER A 7 14.50 -8.61 6.12
N LEU A 8 13.66 -8.26 5.15
CA LEU A 8 13.49 -6.89 4.67
C LEU A 8 12.96 -5.97 5.78
N ILE A 9 11.89 -6.39 6.47
CA ILE A 9 11.32 -5.65 7.60
C ILE A 9 12.35 -5.47 8.71
N ARG A 10 13.10 -6.54 9.04
CA ARG A 10 14.15 -6.47 10.05
C ARG A 10 15.24 -5.47 9.67
N ALA A 11 15.69 -5.47 8.42
CA ALA A 11 16.71 -4.53 7.93
C ALA A 11 16.26 -3.06 8.07
N ILE A 12 14.98 -2.78 7.81
CA ILE A 12 14.39 -1.44 8.05
C ILE A 12 14.43 -1.10 9.54
N GLN A 13 13.98 -2.00 10.41
CA GLN A 13 13.94 -1.77 11.87
C GLN A 13 15.33 -1.56 12.47
N THR A 14 16.35 -2.25 11.97
CA THR A 14 17.73 -2.08 12.39
C THR A 14 18.46 -0.94 11.68
N ASN A 15 17.77 -0.22 10.78
CA ASN A 15 18.35 0.81 9.92
C ASN A 15 19.66 0.33 9.25
N ASP A 16 19.61 -0.83 8.60
CA ASP A 16 20.69 -1.40 7.80
C ASP A 16 20.38 -1.22 6.31
N PRO A 17 20.89 -0.16 5.65
CA PRO A 17 20.60 0.10 4.24
C PRO A 17 21.13 -0.99 3.31
N LEU A 18 22.27 -1.61 3.63
CA LEU A 18 22.88 -2.61 2.78
C LEU A 18 22.03 -3.88 2.74
N ALA A 19 21.64 -4.37 3.92
CA ALA A 19 20.72 -5.50 4.02
C ALA A 19 19.37 -5.17 3.38
N PHE A 20 18.85 -3.96 3.61
CA PHE A 20 17.59 -3.51 3.02
C PHE A 20 17.61 -3.59 1.49
N TYR A 21 18.60 -2.98 0.83
CA TYR A 21 18.66 -2.98 -0.63
C TYR A 21 18.91 -4.39 -1.21
N GLY A 22 19.68 -5.23 -0.52
CA GLY A 22 19.88 -6.63 -0.91
C GLY A 22 18.57 -7.43 -0.92
N TRP A 23 17.78 -7.31 0.15
CA TRP A 23 16.47 -7.97 0.22
C TRP A 23 15.45 -7.36 -0.73
N LEU A 24 15.42 -6.03 -0.86
CA LEU A 24 14.52 -5.34 -1.78
C LEU A 24 14.76 -5.78 -3.23
N HIS A 25 16.02 -5.91 -3.65
CA HIS A 25 16.37 -6.39 -4.98
C HIS A 25 15.85 -7.81 -5.24
N THR A 26 15.93 -8.66 -4.21
CA THR A 26 15.46 -10.06 -4.29
C THR A 26 13.93 -10.15 -4.38
N LEU A 27 13.21 -9.26 -3.71
CA LEU A 27 11.75 -9.27 -3.62
C LEU A 27 11.04 -8.39 -4.65
N LYS A 28 11.78 -7.58 -5.40
CA LYS A 28 11.21 -6.65 -6.38
C LYS A 28 10.33 -7.39 -7.39
N GLY A 29 9.11 -6.91 -7.60
CA GLY A 29 8.15 -7.51 -8.53
C GLY A 29 7.44 -8.78 -8.02
N THR A 30 7.65 -9.15 -6.76
CA THR A 30 6.91 -10.26 -6.11
C THR A 30 5.77 -9.71 -5.26
N SER A 31 4.76 -10.53 -5.00
CA SER A 31 3.67 -10.20 -4.06
C SER A 31 4.13 -10.06 -2.59
N ASP A 32 5.37 -10.43 -2.30
CA ASP A 32 5.93 -10.46 -0.94
C ASP A 32 6.23 -9.08 -0.38
N LEU A 33 6.27 -8.03 -1.21
CA LEU A 33 6.41 -6.64 -0.76
C LEU A 33 5.17 -6.13 -0.02
N ASP A 34 3.99 -6.63 -0.41
CA ASP A 34 2.70 -6.31 0.19
C ASP A 34 2.27 -7.35 1.23
N ALA A 35 3.02 -8.44 1.37
CA ALA A 35 2.75 -9.45 2.37
C ALA A 35 3.04 -8.87 3.78
N GLY A 36 2.02 -8.78 4.62
CA GLY A 36 2.19 -8.48 6.04
C GLY A 36 2.87 -9.62 6.82
N VAL A 37 3.32 -9.33 8.04
CA VAL A 37 3.89 -10.31 8.98
C VAL A 37 2.91 -11.48 9.23
N ALA A 38 3.42 -12.71 9.29
CA ALA A 38 2.59 -13.90 9.53
C ALA A 38 1.76 -13.75 10.83
N GLY A 39 0.43 -13.72 10.68
CA GLY A 39 -0.52 -13.57 11.80
C GLY A 39 -1.04 -12.13 12.00
N ASP A 40 -0.43 -11.12 11.38
CA ASP A 40 -0.92 -9.75 11.34
C ASP A 40 -0.85 -9.20 9.90
N PRO A 41 -1.96 -9.29 9.13
CA PRO A 41 -2.01 -8.88 7.73
C PRO A 41 -1.61 -7.42 7.45
N GLY A 42 -1.44 -6.61 8.50
CA GLY A 42 -1.19 -5.18 8.39
C GLY A 42 0.26 -4.71 8.26
N ILE A 43 1.24 -5.49 8.71
CA ILE A 43 2.59 -4.95 8.91
C ILE A 43 3.45 -5.22 7.67
N THR A 44 3.32 -4.36 6.66
CA THR A 44 4.14 -4.41 5.44
C THR A 44 5.48 -3.70 5.65
N ALA A 45 6.46 -3.97 4.78
CA ALA A 45 7.75 -3.26 4.78
C ALA A 45 7.56 -1.74 4.63
N LEU A 46 6.63 -1.32 3.76
CA LEU A 46 6.29 0.09 3.54
C LEU A 46 5.68 0.74 4.78
N ALA A 47 4.79 0.04 5.47
CA ALA A 47 4.19 0.51 6.72
C ALA A 47 5.25 0.70 7.81
N VAL A 48 6.18 -0.26 7.95
CA VAL A 48 7.26 -0.18 8.94
C VAL A 48 8.20 0.98 8.62
N ALA A 49 8.67 1.12 7.38
CA ALA A 49 9.56 2.22 6.99
C ALA A 49 8.90 3.59 7.23
N SER A 50 7.61 3.71 6.92
CA SER A 50 6.84 4.94 7.10
C SER A 50 6.63 5.30 8.57
N LEU A 51 6.38 4.31 9.43
CA LEU A 51 6.29 4.50 10.88
C LEU A 51 7.65 4.88 11.50
N MET A 52 8.76 4.33 10.99
CA MET A 52 10.09 4.71 11.45
C MET A 52 10.44 6.14 11.01
N TYR A 53 10.08 6.52 9.78
CA TYR A 53 10.21 7.89 9.29
C TYR A 53 9.43 8.89 10.15
N SER A 54 8.16 8.62 10.45
CA SER A 54 7.30 9.55 11.20
C SER A 54 7.81 9.80 12.62
N LYS A 55 8.45 8.81 13.23
CA LYS A 55 9.13 8.95 14.54
C LYS A 55 10.45 9.72 14.44
N ALA A 56 11.20 9.51 13.37
CA ALA A 56 12.52 10.11 13.18
C ALA A 56 12.46 11.59 12.77
N ILE A 57 11.43 12.01 12.02
CA ILE A 57 11.43 13.34 11.36
C ILE A 57 11.60 14.53 12.32
N GLN A 58 11.15 14.42 13.57
CA GLN A 58 11.28 15.48 14.57
C GLN A 58 12.54 15.36 15.43
N SER A 59 13.14 14.17 15.49
CA SER A 59 14.22 13.84 16.44
C SER A 59 15.59 13.67 15.78
N ASP A 60 15.64 13.09 14.58
CA ASP A 60 16.86 12.83 13.83
C ASP A 60 16.59 12.99 12.31
N PRO A 61 16.86 14.18 11.74
CA PRO A 61 16.64 14.44 10.32
C PRO A 61 17.49 13.58 9.38
N VAL A 62 18.68 13.15 9.82
CA VAL A 62 19.58 12.31 9.01
C VAL A 62 18.99 10.91 8.91
N LEU A 63 18.54 10.36 10.03
CA LEU A 63 17.84 9.08 10.06
C LEU A 63 16.51 9.14 9.30
N ALA A 64 15.76 10.23 9.44
CA ALA A 64 14.53 10.43 8.68
C ALA A 64 14.79 10.44 7.16
N THR A 65 15.87 11.08 6.72
CA THR A 65 16.27 11.07 5.30
C THR A 65 16.57 9.65 4.79
N ARG A 66 17.20 8.81 5.62
CA ARG A 66 17.44 7.39 5.27
C ARG A 66 16.15 6.61 5.12
N TYR A 67 15.21 6.77 6.06
CA TYR A 67 13.90 6.13 5.93
C TYR A 67 13.10 6.66 4.73
N ALA A 68 13.19 7.95 4.42
CA ALA A 68 12.57 8.51 3.22
C ALA A 68 13.08 7.83 1.94
N ALA A 69 14.40 7.61 1.84
CA ALA A 69 14.99 6.90 0.71
C ALA A 69 14.54 5.42 0.64
N MET A 70 14.43 4.73 1.78
CA MET A 70 13.89 3.37 1.83
C MET A 70 12.42 3.31 1.36
N ILE A 71 11.60 4.28 1.77
CA ILE A 71 10.19 4.36 1.36
C ILE A 71 10.08 4.59 -0.15
N GLU A 72 10.87 5.52 -0.70
CA GLU A 72 10.93 5.76 -2.14
C GLU A 72 11.30 4.49 -2.90
N ALA A 73 12.35 3.80 -2.47
CA ALA A 73 12.78 2.55 -3.10
C ALA A 73 11.71 1.43 -3.02
N LEU A 74 10.97 1.34 -1.91
CA LEU A 74 9.87 0.38 -1.77
C LEU A 74 8.73 0.70 -2.76
N MET A 75 8.35 1.97 -2.90
CA MET A 75 7.32 2.39 -3.85
C MET A 75 7.76 2.15 -5.31
N ASP A 76 9.02 2.43 -5.63
CA ASP A 76 9.61 2.13 -6.95
C ASP A 76 9.70 0.63 -7.23
N ALA A 77 9.77 -0.20 -6.20
CA ALA A 77 9.70 -1.65 -6.30
C ALA A 77 8.27 -2.19 -6.45
N GLY A 78 7.26 -1.33 -6.34
CA GLY A 78 5.85 -1.66 -6.50
C GLY A 78 5.10 -1.93 -5.20
N ALA A 79 5.66 -1.59 -4.03
CA ALA A 79 4.94 -1.71 -2.77
C ALA A 79 3.69 -0.82 -2.76
N ASN A 80 2.56 -1.36 -2.32
CA ASN A 80 1.26 -0.72 -2.38
C ASN A 80 1.01 0.18 -1.15
N PRO A 81 0.92 1.51 -1.31
CA PRO A 81 0.65 2.44 -0.20
C PRO A 81 -0.82 2.44 0.26
N LEU A 82 -1.72 1.76 -0.44
CA LEU A 82 -3.15 1.66 -0.11
C LEU A 82 -3.48 0.46 0.80
N VAL A 83 -2.49 -0.34 1.20
CA VAL A 83 -2.71 -1.48 2.09
C VAL A 83 -3.25 -1.00 3.45
N GLN A 84 -4.34 -1.62 3.91
CA GLN A 84 -4.91 -1.34 5.21
C GLN A 84 -4.18 -2.13 6.31
N ILE A 85 -3.54 -1.39 7.21
CA ILE A 85 -2.71 -1.92 8.28
C ILE A 85 -3.59 -2.40 9.43
N GLY A 86 -3.56 -3.70 9.71
CA GLY A 86 -4.30 -4.34 10.79
C GLY A 86 -5.68 -4.83 10.35
N GLU A 87 -5.97 -4.81 9.05
CA GLU A 87 -7.20 -5.37 8.50
C GLU A 87 -7.26 -6.88 8.79
N ARG A 88 -8.37 -7.33 9.39
CA ARG A 88 -8.54 -8.73 9.78
C ARG A 88 -9.77 -9.33 9.13
N PHE A 89 -9.61 -10.58 8.69
CA PHE A 89 -10.70 -11.36 8.14
C PHE A 89 -10.84 -12.68 8.90
N VAL A 90 -12.08 -13.08 9.13
CA VAL A 90 -12.40 -14.41 9.63
C VAL A 90 -13.04 -15.19 8.50
N VAL A 91 -12.52 -16.39 8.24
CA VAL A 91 -13.13 -17.33 7.32
C VAL A 91 -14.14 -18.14 8.11
N ARG A 92 -15.42 -18.08 7.71
CA ARG A 92 -16.49 -18.90 8.28
C ARG A 92 -17.08 -19.78 7.20
N ARG A 93 -17.47 -20.99 7.56
CA ARG A 93 -18.23 -21.85 6.65
C ARG A 93 -19.69 -21.41 6.72
N GLY A 94 -20.19 -20.84 5.62
CA GLY A 94 -21.58 -20.42 5.49
C GLY A 94 -22.54 -21.61 5.54
N HIS A 95 -23.83 -21.33 5.69
CA HIS A 95 -24.88 -22.37 5.76
C HIS A 95 -24.96 -23.25 4.49
N THR A 96 -24.44 -22.74 3.36
CA THR A 96 -24.31 -23.45 2.08
C THR A 96 -23.05 -24.32 1.97
N GLY A 97 -22.24 -24.42 3.04
CA GLY A 97 -20.99 -25.17 3.07
C GLY A 97 -19.79 -24.45 2.43
N LYS A 98 -19.99 -23.29 1.79
CA LYS A 98 -18.94 -22.46 1.19
C LYS A 98 -18.17 -21.67 2.25
N LEU A 99 -16.88 -21.45 2.02
CA LEU A 99 -16.07 -20.58 2.86
C LEU A 99 -16.37 -19.12 2.50
N GLU A 100 -16.86 -18.37 3.47
CA GLU A 100 -17.12 -16.94 3.39
C GLU A 100 -16.04 -16.20 4.19
N ARG A 101 -15.42 -15.21 3.55
CA ARG A 101 -14.43 -14.34 4.20
C ARG A 101 -15.16 -13.09 4.68
N ARG A 102 -15.30 -12.94 6.00
CA ARG A 102 -15.92 -11.77 6.62
C ARG A 102 -14.83 -10.85 7.18
N ARG A 103 -14.87 -9.57 6.83
CA ARG A 103 -14.01 -8.54 7.43
C ARG A 103 -14.45 -8.29 8.87
N VAL A 104 -13.50 -8.30 9.80
CA VAL A 104 -13.72 -8.21 11.25
C VAL A 104 -13.04 -6.98 11.85
N ASP A 105 -11.97 -6.50 11.22
CA ASP A 105 -11.35 -5.22 11.52
C ASP A 105 -11.11 -4.48 10.20
N GLU A 106 -11.47 -3.20 10.16
CA GLU A 106 -11.20 -2.36 8.99
C GLU A 106 -9.70 -2.12 8.86
N GLY A 107 -8.94 -2.09 9.97
CA GLY A 107 -7.55 -1.67 9.94
C GLY A 107 -7.44 -0.16 9.80
N ARG A 108 -6.22 0.31 9.60
CA ARG A 108 -5.87 1.73 9.48
C ARG A 108 -5.10 1.97 8.20
N THR A 109 -5.36 3.11 7.58
CA THR A 109 -4.53 3.61 6.48
C THR A 109 -3.13 3.91 6.97
N LEU A 110 -2.18 3.92 6.04
CA LEU A 110 -0.79 4.23 6.34
C LEU A 110 -0.62 5.67 6.87
N ALA A 111 -1.46 6.60 6.42
CA ALA A 111 -1.53 7.95 6.97
C ALA A 111 -1.98 7.98 8.44
N GLU A 112 -3.00 7.20 8.81
CA GLU A 112 -3.47 7.10 10.20
C GLU A 112 -2.41 6.48 11.11
N VAL A 113 -1.73 5.42 10.66
CA VAL A 113 -0.65 4.79 11.42
C VAL A 113 0.53 5.73 11.63
N CYS A 114 0.82 6.60 10.67
CA CYS A 114 1.90 7.58 10.76
C CYS A 114 1.47 8.92 11.41
N GLY A 115 0.25 9.03 11.93
CA GLY A 115 -0.25 10.27 12.54
C GLY A 115 -0.34 11.46 11.58
N GLY A 116 -0.60 11.19 10.29
CA GLY A 116 -0.65 12.19 9.21
C GLY A 116 0.70 12.58 8.64
N VAL A 117 1.81 12.06 9.19
CA VAL A 117 3.16 12.36 8.69
C VAL A 117 3.54 11.39 7.57
N LEU A 118 3.51 11.89 6.34
CA LEU A 118 3.92 11.14 5.15
C LEU A 118 5.24 11.69 4.61
N CYS A 119 6.12 10.82 4.10
CA CYS A 119 7.33 11.26 3.42
C CYS A 119 7.00 11.93 2.06
N PRO A 120 7.88 12.77 1.51
CA PRO A 120 7.61 13.50 0.27
C PRO A 120 7.23 12.62 -0.93
N ALA A 121 7.93 11.50 -1.11
CA ALA A 121 7.67 10.58 -2.21
C ALA A 121 6.24 10.00 -2.14
N MET A 122 5.76 9.72 -0.92
CA MET A 122 4.44 9.17 -0.68
C MET A 122 3.34 10.24 -0.83
N GLN A 123 3.59 11.47 -0.38
CA GLN A 123 2.70 12.61 -0.65
C GLN A 123 2.53 12.83 -2.16
N ALA A 124 3.64 12.83 -2.89
CA ALA A 124 3.63 12.98 -4.35
C ALA A 124 2.87 11.85 -5.04
N TRP A 125 3.03 10.62 -4.55
CA TRP A 125 2.27 9.46 -5.03
C TRP A 125 0.76 9.64 -4.82
N PHE A 126 0.33 9.98 -3.60
CA PHE A 126 -1.08 10.18 -3.28
C PHE A 126 -1.71 11.33 -4.06
N ALA A 127 -0.97 12.42 -4.28
CA ALA A 127 -1.41 13.55 -5.09
C ALA A 127 -1.69 13.12 -6.54
N ARG A 128 -0.77 12.35 -7.16
CA ARG A 128 -0.96 11.79 -8.51
C ARG A 128 -2.15 10.83 -8.56
N HIS A 129 -2.22 9.90 -7.61
CA HIS A 129 -3.30 8.92 -7.53
C HIS A 129 -4.69 9.59 -7.43
N THR A 130 -4.80 10.65 -6.63
CA THR A 130 -6.04 11.42 -6.49
C THR A 130 -6.40 12.16 -7.79
N ALA A 131 -5.41 12.77 -8.45
CA ALA A 131 -5.61 13.44 -9.73
C ALA A 131 -6.08 12.45 -10.82
N ASP A 132 -5.48 11.26 -10.89
CA ASP A 132 -5.86 10.21 -11.86
C ASP A 132 -7.28 9.70 -11.60
N LEU A 133 -7.66 9.49 -10.33
CA LEU A 133 -9.03 9.16 -9.95
C LEU A 133 -9.99 10.26 -10.38
N MET A 134 -9.71 11.52 -10.03
CA MET A 134 -10.55 12.66 -10.41
C MET A 134 -10.69 12.77 -11.92
N ASN A 135 -9.61 12.64 -12.70
CA ASN A 135 -9.67 12.63 -14.16
C ASN A 135 -10.55 11.48 -14.68
N THR A 136 -10.36 10.26 -14.16
CA THR A 136 -11.15 9.09 -14.59
C THR A 136 -12.63 9.24 -14.25
N HIS A 137 -12.95 9.74 -13.05
CA HIS A 137 -14.32 10.00 -12.62
C HIS A 137 -14.96 11.14 -13.43
N LEU A 138 -14.25 12.25 -13.65
CA LEU A 138 -14.73 13.36 -14.47
C LEU A 138 -14.98 12.93 -15.92
N HIS A 139 -14.08 12.14 -16.53
CA HIS A 139 -14.27 11.64 -17.90
C HIS A 139 -15.43 10.63 -18.02
N ARG A 140 -15.72 9.84 -16.97
CA ARG A 140 -16.91 8.94 -16.97
C ARG A 140 -18.23 9.70 -16.87
N TYR A 141 -18.26 10.86 -16.22
CA TYR A 141 -19.49 11.65 -16.03
C TYR A 141 -19.61 12.86 -16.96
N HIS A 142 -18.62 13.12 -17.82
CA HIS A 142 -18.66 14.26 -18.73
C HIS A 142 -19.74 14.03 -19.83
N PRO A 143 -20.74 14.91 -19.97
CA PRO A 143 -21.87 14.72 -20.90
C PRO A 143 -21.46 14.66 -22.38
N ALA A 144 -20.22 15.04 -22.74
CA ALA A 144 -19.68 14.83 -24.08
C ALA A 144 -19.33 13.36 -24.40
N PHE A 145 -19.16 12.49 -23.40
CA PHE A 145 -18.87 11.06 -23.58
C PHE A 145 -20.10 10.15 -23.32
N ILE A 146 -21.21 10.70 -22.80
CA ILE A 146 -22.52 10.04 -22.64
C ILE A 146 -23.37 10.26 -23.91
N LYS A 147 -22.79 10.05 -25.10
CA LYS A 147 -23.52 10.15 -26.38
C LYS A 147 -23.00 9.15 -27.41
N THR A 148 -22.99 7.86 -27.08
CA THR A 148 -22.87 6.78 -28.10
C THR A 148 -23.51 5.46 -27.66
N GLN A 149 -24.61 5.51 -26.91
CA GLN A 149 -25.58 4.41 -26.95
C GLN A 149 -26.86 4.93 -27.60
N GLN A 150 -26.78 5.11 -28.92
CA GLN A 150 -27.97 5.22 -29.75
C GLN A 150 -28.53 3.79 -29.86
N PRO A 151 -29.77 3.52 -29.44
CA PRO A 151 -30.40 2.23 -29.72
C PRO A 151 -30.53 2.13 -31.25
N VAL A 152 -29.90 1.12 -31.84
CA VAL A 152 -30.20 0.74 -33.22
C VAL A 152 -31.64 0.27 -33.21
N ALA A 153 -32.50 1.04 -33.88
CA ALA A 153 -33.86 0.65 -34.17
C ALA A 153 -33.82 -0.67 -34.95
N GLU A 154 -34.45 -1.71 -34.41
CA GLU A 154 -34.89 -2.86 -35.20
C GLU A 154 -36.09 -2.41 -36.05
N GLU A 155 -35.83 -2.14 -37.33
CA GLU A 155 -36.78 -2.36 -38.41
C GLU A 155 -36.20 -3.49 -39.27
N VAL A 156 -36.82 -4.67 -39.25
CA VAL A 156 -37.75 -5.21 -40.27
C VAL A 156 -38.46 -6.43 -39.69
#